data_AF-A0A0X3NJN9-F1
#
_entry.id   AF-A0A0X3NJN9-F1
#
_cell.length_a   1.000
_cell.length_b   1.000
_cell.length_c   1.000
_cell.angle_alpha   90.00
_cell.angle_beta   90.00
_cell.angle_gamma   90.00
#
_symmetry.space_group_name_H-M   'P 1'
#
loop_
_entity.id
_entity.type
_entity.pdbx_description
1 polymer ?
#
loop_
_entity_poly.entity_id
_entity_poly.type
_entity_poly.pdbx_seq_one_letter_code
_entity_poly.pdbx_strand_id
1 'polypeptide(L)'
;MGTSENPCAAPMQCIQFYPPKRSLQISGNVNNGYAAITLIPENPDLPSIAIVMVEGDVWVEDPPNVQFLKTIDLNHDRVDKRILAFDKDIKNIKLHGEIKAFSDRETEDVMQMLWPYEQTNDQQRMLMRVTGRMENRPQILLLTGGPRGDEKYVFQPKETAGMPMNFAQFFKWPQRSYAGAK
;
A
#
# COMPACT_ATOMS: atom_id res chain seq x y z
N MET A 1 6.70 11.80 -8.94
CA MET A 1 6.19 12.08 -10.31
C MET A 1 7.32 12.75 -11.07
N GLY A 2 7.57 12.36 -12.32
CA GLY A 2 8.49 13.08 -13.20
C GLY A 2 7.85 14.36 -13.71
N THR A 3 8.63 15.40 -13.89
CA THR A 3 8.20 16.64 -14.54
C THR A 3 8.65 16.63 -16.00
N SER A 4 8.21 17.60 -16.80
CA SER A 4 8.78 17.81 -18.14
C SER A 4 10.30 18.05 -18.09
N GLU A 5 10.80 18.61 -16.98
CA GLU A 5 12.22 18.88 -16.73
C GLU A 5 12.99 17.64 -16.23
N ASN A 6 12.31 16.72 -15.54
CA ASN A 6 12.87 15.45 -15.06
C ASN A 6 11.93 14.30 -15.45
N PRO A 7 11.94 13.87 -16.72
CA PRO A 7 11.03 12.84 -17.20
C PRO A 7 11.31 11.50 -16.51
N CYS A 8 10.25 10.78 -16.14
CA CYS A 8 10.36 9.38 -15.71
C CYS A 8 10.65 8.47 -16.89
N ALA A 9 11.83 8.59 -17.47
CA ALA A 9 12.30 7.80 -18.58
C ALA A 9 13.70 7.26 -18.28
N ALA A 10 14.04 6.11 -18.86
CA ALA A 10 15.36 5.53 -18.70
C ALA A 10 16.47 6.54 -19.07
N PRO A 11 17.58 6.62 -18.31
CA PRO A 11 17.92 5.84 -17.11
C PRO A 11 17.51 6.53 -15.78
N MET A 12 16.67 7.56 -15.81
CA MET A 12 16.35 8.37 -14.65
C MET A 12 15.46 7.61 -13.65
N GLN A 13 15.85 7.68 -12.38
CA GLN A 13 15.03 7.20 -11.27
C GLN A 13 13.91 8.21 -10.99
N CYS A 14 12.73 7.69 -10.69
CA CYS A 14 11.60 8.46 -10.24
C CYS A 14 11.21 8.08 -8.83
N ILE A 15 11.23 9.08 -7.96
CA ILE A 15 10.82 8.98 -6.56
C ILE A 15 9.39 9.50 -6.44
N GLN A 16 8.57 8.75 -5.71
CA GLN A 16 7.22 9.14 -5.35
C GLN A 16 7.00 8.89 -3.87
N PHE A 17 6.64 9.95 -3.15
CA PHE A 17 6.18 9.87 -1.77
C PHE A 17 4.66 9.77 -1.76
N TYR A 18 4.13 8.89 -0.91
CA TYR A 18 2.69 8.78 -0.69
C TYR A 18 2.29 9.55 0.56
N PRO A 19 1.18 10.31 0.52
CA PRO A 19 0.72 11.04 1.69
C PRO A 19 0.38 10.09 2.86
N PRO A 20 0.87 10.33 4.09
CA PRO A 20 0.64 9.43 5.23
C PRO A 20 -0.83 9.13 5.53
N LYS A 21 -1.71 10.15 5.44
CA LYS A 21 -3.16 10.00 5.65
C LYS A 21 -3.90 9.30 4.52
N ARG A 22 -3.26 9.12 3.37
CA ARG A 22 -3.88 8.58 2.14
C ARG A 22 -3.18 7.34 1.63
N SER A 23 -2.37 6.71 2.46
CA SER A 23 -1.66 5.51 2.06
C SER A 23 -1.44 4.57 3.22
N LEU A 24 -1.34 3.30 2.89
CA LEU A 24 -0.94 2.24 3.80
C LEU A 24 -0.17 1.19 3.01
N GLN A 25 0.62 0.38 3.71
CA GLN A 25 1.28 -0.77 3.13
C GLN A 25 0.78 -2.04 3.81
N ILE A 26 0.47 -3.06 3.01
CA ILE A 26 0.25 -4.42 3.46
C ILE A 26 1.45 -5.29 3.09
N SER A 27 1.79 -6.26 3.92
CA SER A 27 2.87 -7.20 3.68
C SER A 27 2.63 -8.53 4.39
N GLY A 28 3.32 -9.58 3.94
CA GLY A 28 3.16 -10.93 4.48
C GLY A 28 1.91 -11.64 3.96
N ASN A 29 1.65 -12.84 4.49
CA ASN A 29 0.61 -13.75 4.01
C ASN A 29 -0.64 -13.71 4.89
N VAL A 30 -1.81 -13.99 4.30
CA VAL A 30 -3.03 -14.18 5.10
C VAL A 30 -2.95 -15.50 5.84
N ASN A 31 -3.30 -15.49 7.12
CA ASN A 31 -3.56 -16.74 7.83
C ASN A 31 -5.04 -17.10 7.65
N ASN A 32 -5.34 -18.39 7.44
CA ASN A 32 -6.69 -18.90 7.17
C ASN A 32 -7.35 -18.39 5.87
N GLY A 33 -6.56 -17.99 4.87
CA GLY A 33 -7.03 -17.70 3.51
C GLY A 33 -7.80 -16.39 3.31
N TYR A 34 -7.99 -15.57 4.36
CA TYR A 34 -8.67 -14.27 4.27
C TYR A 34 -8.19 -13.24 5.29
N ALA A 35 -8.18 -11.98 4.86
CA ALA A 35 -8.12 -10.83 5.72
C ALA A 35 -8.85 -9.62 5.09
N ALA A 36 -9.32 -8.67 5.89
CA ALA A 36 -9.90 -7.44 5.33
C ALA A 36 -9.59 -6.18 6.12
N ILE A 37 -9.60 -5.06 5.41
CA ILE A 37 -9.35 -3.73 5.94
C ILE A 37 -10.54 -2.85 5.60
N THR A 38 -11.27 -2.38 6.60
CA THR A 38 -12.28 -1.34 6.41
C THR A 38 -11.65 0.03 6.63
N LEU A 39 -11.82 0.90 5.64
CA LEU A 39 -11.30 2.26 5.61
C LEU A 39 -12.46 3.25 5.80
N ILE A 40 -12.31 4.11 6.79
CA ILE A 40 -13.29 5.14 7.13
C ILE A 40 -12.74 6.49 6.67
N PRO A 41 -13.46 7.25 5.82
CA PRO A 41 -12.96 8.51 5.30
C PRO A 41 -13.00 9.63 6.35
N GLU A 42 -12.14 10.62 6.18
CA GLU A 42 -12.19 11.88 6.95
C GLU A 42 -13.40 12.74 6.58
N ASN A 43 -13.80 12.71 5.30
CA ASN A 43 -15.05 13.32 4.87
C ASN A 43 -16.24 12.39 5.23
N PRO A 44 -17.16 12.81 6.13
CA PRO A 44 -18.31 12.01 6.56
C PRO A 44 -19.36 11.77 5.46
N ASP A 45 -19.32 12.52 4.35
CA ASP A 45 -20.21 12.33 3.20
C ASP A 45 -19.78 11.16 2.31
N LEU A 46 -18.53 10.71 2.47
CA LEU A 46 -18.01 9.57 1.74
C LEU A 46 -18.41 8.24 2.41
N PRO A 47 -18.58 7.17 1.62
CA PRO A 47 -18.88 5.83 2.12
C PRO A 47 -17.66 5.19 2.79
N SER A 48 -17.85 4.28 3.74
CA SER A 48 -16.75 3.38 4.14
C SER A 48 -16.51 2.34 3.05
N ILE A 49 -15.25 1.98 2.83
CA ILE A 49 -14.86 0.94 1.87
C ILE A 49 -14.17 -0.23 2.59
N ALA A 50 -14.33 -1.45 2.10
CA ALA A 50 -13.52 -2.60 2.52
C ALA A 50 -12.62 -3.05 1.39
N ILE A 51 -11.38 -3.36 1.76
CA ILE A 51 -10.45 -4.09 0.91
C ILE A 51 -10.32 -5.48 1.50
N VAL A 52 -10.81 -6.46 0.76
CA VAL A 52 -10.81 -7.88 1.09
C VAL A 52 -9.64 -8.53 0.37
N MET A 53 -8.81 -9.25 1.12
CA MET A 53 -7.66 -10.00 0.62
C MET A 53 -7.94 -11.48 0.81
N VAL A 54 -7.89 -12.25 -0.27
CA VAL A 54 -8.23 -13.67 -0.28
C VAL A 54 -7.16 -14.47 -1.00
N GLU A 55 -6.96 -15.72 -0.56
CA GLU A 55 -6.17 -16.70 -1.29
C GLU A 55 -7.10 -17.61 -2.11
N GLY A 56 -7.22 -17.34 -3.42
CA GLY A 56 -8.04 -18.16 -4.33
C GLY A 56 -9.54 -17.96 -4.11
N ASP A 57 -10.33 -19.03 -4.32
CA ASP A 57 -11.80 -18.99 -4.34
C ASP A 57 -12.45 -19.12 -2.94
N VAL A 58 -11.78 -18.65 -1.88
CA VAL A 58 -12.34 -18.68 -0.53
C VAL A 58 -13.55 -17.74 -0.45
N TRP A 59 -14.72 -18.29 -0.12
CA TRP A 59 -15.91 -17.49 0.15
C TRP A 59 -15.79 -16.83 1.52
N VAL A 60 -16.04 -15.52 1.58
CA VAL A 60 -15.91 -14.77 2.82
C VAL A 60 -17.11 -13.86 3.03
N GLU A 61 -17.58 -13.81 4.28
CA GLU A 61 -18.62 -12.87 4.67
C GLU A 61 -18.13 -11.42 4.54
N ASP A 62 -18.97 -10.58 3.93
CA ASP A 62 -18.69 -9.17 3.77
C ASP A 62 -18.53 -8.49 5.14
N PRO A 63 -17.48 -7.65 5.34
CA PRO A 63 -17.33 -6.91 6.58
C PRO A 63 -18.58 -6.07 6.88
N PRO A 64 -19.05 -6.04 8.15
CA PRO A 64 -20.29 -5.37 8.50
C PRO A 64 -20.17 -3.84 8.27
N ASN A 65 -21.27 -3.24 7.81
CA ASN A 65 -21.41 -1.78 7.61
C ASN A 65 -20.49 -1.17 6.55
N VAL A 66 -20.21 -1.92 5.48
CA VAL A 66 -19.42 -1.45 4.35
C VAL A 66 -20.30 -1.27 3.11
N GLN A 67 -20.13 -0.14 2.42
CA GLN A 67 -20.94 0.23 1.26
C GLN A 67 -20.27 -0.15 -0.06
N PHE A 68 -18.94 -0.30 -0.06
CA PHE A 68 -18.18 -0.69 -1.24
C PHE A 68 -17.10 -1.68 -0.85
N LEU A 69 -17.03 -2.79 -1.58
CA LEU A 69 -16.06 -3.85 -1.37
C LEU A 69 -15.13 -3.95 -2.57
N LYS A 70 -13.85 -4.13 -2.28
CA LYS A 70 -12.83 -4.41 -3.28
C LYS A 70 -12.05 -5.65 -2.90
N THR A 71 -12.09 -6.66 -3.75
CA THR A 71 -11.34 -7.90 -3.57
C THR A 71 -9.96 -7.83 -4.21
N ILE A 72 -8.97 -8.37 -3.52
CA ILE A 72 -7.61 -8.61 -3.97
C ILE A 72 -7.37 -10.11 -3.84
N ASP A 73 -7.11 -10.76 -4.98
CA ASP A 73 -6.67 -12.15 -5.00
C ASP A 73 -5.14 -12.21 -4.88
N LEU A 74 -4.66 -12.78 -3.79
CA LEU A 74 -3.24 -12.87 -3.47
C LEU A 74 -2.51 -13.97 -4.28
N ASN A 75 -3.22 -14.98 -4.79
CA ASN A 75 -2.61 -16.06 -5.57
C ASN A 75 -2.14 -15.58 -6.95
N HIS A 76 -2.91 -14.69 -7.56
CA HIS A 76 -2.60 -14.08 -8.86
C HIS A 76 -1.72 -12.83 -8.74
N ASP A 77 -1.52 -12.32 -7.53
CA ASP A 77 -0.86 -11.05 -7.28
C ASP A 77 0.24 -11.18 -6.21
N ARG A 78 1.18 -12.09 -6.48
CA ARG A 78 2.31 -12.43 -5.61
C ARG A 78 3.25 -11.23 -5.44
N VAL A 79 2.99 -10.42 -4.42
CA VAL A 79 3.87 -9.34 -3.99
C VAL A 79 4.05 -9.43 -2.48
N ASP A 80 5.30 -9.51 -2.04
CA ASP A 80 5.63 -9.58 -0.60
C ASP A 80 5.11 -8.34 0.16
N LYS A 81 5.01 -7.21 -0.54
CA LYS A 81 4.58 -5.90 -0.02
C LYS A 81 3.78 -5.13 -1.06
N ARG A 82 2.67 -4.53 -0.63
CA ARG A 82 1.84 -3.69 -1.49
C ARG A 82 1.45 -2.39 -0.82
N ILE A 83 1.59 -1.29 -1.55
CA ILE A 83 1.09 0.03 -1.17
C ILE A 83 -0.33 0.21 -1.70
N LEU A 84 -1.26 0.58 -0.82
CA LEU A 84 -2.59 1.06 -1.19
C LEU A 84 -2.61 2.57 -1.01
N ALA A 85 -2.92 3.30 -2.07
CA ALA A 85 -2.97 4.77 -2.07
C ALA A 85 -4.37 5.25 -2.46
N PHE A 86 -4.81 6.32 -1.81
CA PHE A 86 -6.17 6.86 -1.93
C PHE A 86 -6.13 8.33 -2.36
N ASP A 87 -7.16 8.78 -3.05
CA ASP A 87 -7.30 10.20 -3.43
C ASP A 87 -7.85 11.07 -2.28
N LYS A 88 -8.43 10.45 -1.24
CA LYS A 88 -9.00 11.11 -0.05
C LYS A 88 -8.33 10.63 1.24
N ASP A 89 -8.41 11.49 2.27
CA ASP A 89 -7.86 11.21 3.60
C ASP A 89 -8.66 10.14 4.36
N ILE A 90 -7.91 9.22 4.97
CA ILE A 90 -8.42 8.17 5.84
C ILE A 90 -8.44 8.72 7.26
N LYS A 91 -9.61 8.63 7.90
CA LYS A 91 -9.78 8.99 9.31
C LYS A 91 -9.41 7.85 10.24
N ASN A 92 -9.87 6.65 9.90
CA ASN A 92 -9.69 5.48 10.74
C ASN A 92 -9.70 4.20 9.91
N ILE A 93 -9.12 3.14 10.47
CA ILE A 93 -8.99 1.83 9.87
C ILE A 93 -9.52 0.80 10.86
N LYS A 94 -10.32 -0.15 10.38
CA LYS A 94 -10.70 -1.35 11.14
C LYS A 94 -10.14 -2.59 10.43
N LEU A 95 -9.49 -3.44 11.19
CA LEU A 95 -8.88 -4.68 10.71
C LEU A 95 -9.82 -5.85 10.99
N HIS A 96 -9.89 -6.78 10.04
CA HIS A 96 -10.67 -8.02 10.13
C HIS A 96 -9.79 -9.20 9.75
N GLY A 97 -9.97 -10.32 10.45
CA GLY A 97 -9.06 -11.46 10.35
C GLY A 97 -7.72 -11.20 11.04
N GLU A 98 -6.73 -12.01 10.72
CA GLU A 98 -5.41 -11.99 11.36
C GLU A 98 -4.47 -10.99 10.68
N ILE A 99 -4.78 -9.69 10.83
CA ILE A 99 -3.88 -8.60 10.43
C ILE A 99 -3.28 -7.98 11.68
N LYS A 100 -1.95 -7.96 11.75
CA LYS A 100 -1.22 -7.25 12.81
C LYS A 100 -0.82 -5.85 12.37
N ALA A 101 -0.60 -4.97 13.34
CA ALA A 101 0.15 -3.75 13.11
C ALA A 101 1.59 -4.11 12.69
N PHE A 102 2.17 -3.30 11.81
CA PHE A 102 3.52 -3.52 11.31
C PHE A 102 4.56 -3.52 12.46
N SER A 103 5.47 -4.49 12.41
CA SER A 103 6.60 -4.63 13.33
C SER A 103 7.82 -5.11 12.57
N ASP A 104 8.99 -4.51 12.85
CA ASP A 104 10.27 -4.96 12.29
C ASP A 104 10.70 -6.35 12.79
N ARG A 105 9.94 -6.98 13.69
CA ARG A 105 10.24 -8.27 14.33
C ARG A 105 9.36 -9.44 13.87
N GLU A 106 8.29 -9.17 13.15
CA GLU A 106 7.33 -10.21 12.72
C GLU A 106 7.79 -10.86 11.41
N THR A 107 7.48 -12.15 11.25
CA THR A 107 7.84 -12.94 10.05
C THR A 107 6.88 -12.67 8.89
N GLU A 108 7.28 -13.07 7.67
CA GLU A 108 6.45 -12.93 6.45
C GLU A 108 5.18 -13.80 6.48
N ASP A 109 5.11 -14.78 7.39
CA ASP A 109 3.94 -15.65 7.56
C ASP A 109 2.72 -14.95 8.16
N VAL A 110 2.90 -13.74 8.68
CA VAL A 110 1.83 -12.97 9.31
C VAL A 110 1.55 -11.72 8.49
N MET A 111 0.29 -11.53 8.10
CA MET A 111 -0.15 -10.31 7.43
C MET A 111 0.00 -9.10 8.37
N GLN A 112 0.68 -8.08 7.86
CA GLN A 112 0.97 -6.86 8.59
C GLN A 112 0.49 -5.65 7.79
N MET A 113 -0.04 -4.66 8.52
CA MET A 113 -0.40 -3.36 7.97
C MET A 113 0.45 -2.25 8.60
N LEU A 114 1.12 -1.48 7.74
CA LEU A 114 1.76 -0.22 8.10
C LEU A 114 0.85 0.94 7.67
N TRP A 115 0.32 1.69 8.64
CA TRP A 115 -0.37 2.95 8.40
C TRP A 115 0.50 4.14 8.85
N PRO A 116 1.07 4.94 7.94
CA PRO A 116 2.08 5.93 8.30
C PRO A 116 1.57 7.10 9.15
N TYR A 117 0.25 7.36 9.19
CA TYR A 117 -0.35 8.46 9.94
C TYR A 117 -0.77 8.09 11.39
N GLU A 118 -0.45 6.90 11.86
CA GLU A 118 -0.89 6.41 13.18
C GLU A 118 -0.60 7.43 14.31
N GLN A 119 -1.65 8.04 14.87
CA GLN A 119 -1.58 9.22 15.76
C GLN A 119 -0.81 8.95 17.07
N THR A 120 -0.72 7.69 17.47
CA THR A 120 -0.06 7.23 18.69
C THR A 120 1.40 6.81 18.47
N ASN A 121 1.89 6.88 17.23
CA ASN A 121 3.19 6.34 16.86
C ASN A 121 4.23 7.47 16.79
N ASP A 122 5.22 7.44 17.68
CA ASP A 122 6.33 8.40 17.70
C ASP A 122 7.20 8.34 16.43
N GLN A 123 7.04 7.29 15.63
CA GLN A 123 7.76 7.12 14.37
C GLN A 123 6.96 7.72 13.21
N GLN A 124 7.34 8.93 12.78
CA GLN A 124 6.86 9.52 11.53
C GLN A 124 7.37 8.72 10.33
N ARG A 125 6.62 7.68 9.96
CA ARG A 125 6.94 6.83 8.80
C ARG A 125 6.40 7.47 7.53
N MET A 126 7.04 7.17 6.40
CA MET A 126 6.58 7.55 5.08
C MET A 126 6.71 6.38 4.12
N LEU A 127 5.79 6.29 3.17
CA LEU A 127 5.89 5.32 2.09
C LEU A 127 6.49 6.00 0.86
N MET A 128 7.56 5.41 0.33
CA MET A 128 8.26 5.87 -0.85
C MET A 128 8.32 4.76 -1.89
N ARG A 129 8.00 5.11 -3.13
CA ARG A 129 8.21 4.26 -4.30
C ARG A 129 9.35 4.84 -5.13
N VAL A 130 10.31 3.99 -5.47
CA VAL A 130 11.37 4.30 -6.43
C VAL A 130 11.13 3.45 -7.67
N THR A 131 11.10 4.10 -8.83
CA THR A 131 10.93 3.46 -10.13
C THR A 131 12.07 3.86 -11.04
N GLY A 132 12.47 2.98 -11.94
CA GLY A 132 13.53 3.23 -12.90
C GLY A 132 13.83 1.99 -13.72
N ARG A 133 14.64 2.15 -14.76
CA ARG A 133 15.16 1.02 -15.53
C ARG A 133 16.60 0.76 -15.08
N MET A 134 16.87 -0.46 -14.64
CA MET A 134 18.24 -0.94 -14.45
C MET A 134 18.63 -1.75 -15.68
N GLU A 135 19.69 -1.34 -16.37
CA GLU A 135 20.26 -2.13 -17.46
C GLU A 135 21.26 -3.14 -16.88
N ASN A 136 22.54 -2.74 -16.79
CA ASN A 136 23.63 -3.60 -16.29
C ASN A 136 24.47 -2.93 -15.20
N ARG A 137 24.03 -1.78 -14.67
CA ARG A 137 24.73 -1.04 -13.60
C ARG A 137 23.85 -0.94 -12.35
N PRO A 138 24.46 -0.98 -11.15
CA PRO A 138 23.75 -0.69 -9.92
C PRO A 138 23.16 0.73 -9.93
N GLN A 139 21.95 0.85 -9.40
CA GLN A 139 21.32 2.13 -9.11
C GLN A 139 21.50 2.47 -7.64
N ILE A 140 21.81 3.73 -7.34
CA ILE A 140 22.06 4.19 -5.98
C ILE A 140 21.03 5.25 -5.65
N LEU A 141 20.46 5.15 -4.44
CA LEU A 141 19.61 6.16 -3.84
C LEU A 141 20.25 6.61 -2.53
N LEU A 142 20.33 7.91 -2.32
CA LEU A 142 20.75 8.50 -1.06
C LEU A 142 19.54 9.14 -0.40
N LEU A 143 19.18 8.67 0.78
CA LEU A 143 18.17 9.29 1.63
C LEU A 143 18.88 10.17 2.65
N THR A 144 18.77 11.48 2.50
CA THR A 144 19.46 12.44 3.36
C THR A 144 18.58 12.91 4.52
N GLY A 145 19.20 13.26 5.65
CA GLY A 145 18.48 13.88 6.78
C GLY A 145 17.57 12.91 7.55
N GLY A 146 17.83 11.60 7.47
CA GLY A 146 17.19 10.61 8.32
C GLY A 146 17.60 10.78 9.79
N PRO A 147 16.87 10.18 10.74
CA PRO A 147 17.18 10.26 12.17
C PRO A 147 18.56 9.68 12.53
N ARG A 148 19.15 8.85 11.65
CA ARG A 148 20.50 8.28 11.78
C ARG A 148 21.53 8.93 10.83
N GLY A 149 21.17 10.04 10.18
CA GLY A 149 21.97 10.66 9.13
C GLY A 149 21.59 10.17 7.73
N ASP A 150 22.53 10.29 6.80
CA ASP A 150 22.32 9.93 5.40
C ASP A 150 22.44 8.41 5.21
N GLU A 151 21.44 7.81 4.57
CA GLU A 151 21.38 6.38 4.28
C GLU A 151 21.53 6.11 2.78
N LYS A 152 22.43 5.19 2.43
CA LYS A 152 22.70 4.80 1.05
C LYS A 152 22.07 3.44 0.74
N TYR A 153 21.16 3.43 -0.23
CA TYR A 153 20.51 2.25 -0.77
C TYR A 153 21.11 1.91 -2.14
N VAL A 154 21.48 0.65 -2.34
CA VAL A 154 22.10 0.16 -3.58
C VAL A 154 21.23 -0.95 -4.17
N PHE A 155 20.68 -0.70 -5.35
CA PHE A 155 19.87 -1.66 -6.11
C PHE A 155 20.77 -2.30 -7.17
N GLN A 156 21.02 -3.60 -7.03
CA GLN A 156 21.83 -4.36 -8.00
C GLN A 156 20.91 -5.07 -9.02
N PRO A 157 21.16 -4.93 -10.34
CA PRO A 157 20.44 -5.72 -11.33
C PRO A 157 20.78 -7.21 -11.15
N LYS A 158 19.75 -8.06 -11.21
CA LYS A 158 19.90 -9.52 -11.29
C LYS A 158 19.10 -10.01 -12.47
N GLU A 159 19.71 -10.81 -13.34
CA GLU A 159 19.04 -11.36 -14.54
C GLU A 159 17.82 -12.22 -14.21
N THR A 160 17.81 -12.84 -13.02
CA THR A 160 16.72 -13.72 -12.55
C THR A 160 15.72 -13.02 -11.64
N ALA A 161 15.85 -11.70 -11.40
CA ALA A 161 14.88 -10.99 -10.56
C ALA A 161 13.56 -10.84 -11.31
N GLY A 162 12.50 -11.48 -10.80
CA GLY A 162 11.14 -11.24 -11.28
C GLY A 162 10.73 -9.79 -11.04
N MET A 163 9.95 -9.22 -11.96
CA MET A 163 9.35 -7.90 -11.75
C MET A 163 8.08 -8.07 -10.90
N PRO A 164 8.02 -7.50 -9.68
CA PRO A 164 6.79 -7.54 -8.89
C PRO A 164 5.69 -6.75 -9.62
N MET A 165 4.54 -7.40 -9.84
CA MET A 165 3.35 -6.75 -10.40
C MET A 165 2.54 -6.07 -9.30
N ASN A 166 1.75 -5.04 -9.62
CA ASN A 166 0.78 -4.37 -8.73
C ASN A 166 1.26 -3.95 -7.31
N PHE A 167 2.54 -3.71 -7.11
CA PHE A 167 3.10 -3.30 -5.80
C PHE A 167 2.55 -1.97 -5.26
N ALA A 168 1.89 -1.17 -6.10
CA ALA A 168 1.16 0.02 -5.69
C ALA A 168 -0.17 0.11 -6.42
N GLN A 169 -1.27 0.20 -5.68
CA GLN A 169 -2.62 0.33 -6.21
C GLN A 169 -3.24 1.66 -5.78
N PHE A 170 -3.89 2.33 -6.71
CA PHE A 170 -4.51 3.64 -6.50
C PHE A 170 -6.02 3.51 -6.53
N PHE A 171 -6.67 3.94 -5.46
CA PHE A 171 -8.10 3.89 -5.30
C PHE A 171 -8.67 5.31 -5.32
N LYS A 172 -9.69 5.49 -6.15
CA LYS A 172 -10.58 6.64 -6.03
C LYS A 172 -11.66 6.28 -5.04
N TRP A 173 -11.88 7.14 -4.05
CA TRP A 173 -12.92 6.95 -3.07
C TRP A 173 -14.28 6.97 -3.79
N PRO A 174 -15.12 5.94 -3.63
CA PRO A 174 -16.42 5.92 -4.28
C PRO A 174 -17.28 7.06 -3.74
N GLN A 175 -18.04 7.70 -4.63
CA GLN A 175 -19.07 8.63 -4.18
C GLN A 175 -20.28 7.84 -3.74
N ARG A 176 -21.03 8.34 -2.75
CA ARG A 176 -22.38 7.86 -2.52
C ARG A 176 -23.15 8.14 -3.81
N SER A 177 -23.56 7.10 -4.52
CA SER A 177 -24.67 7.26 -5.42
C SER A 177 -25.84 7.68 -4.53
N TYR A 178 -26.34 8.90 -4.71
CA TYR A 178 -27.67 9.23 -4.25
C TYR A 178 -28.61 8.32 -5.04
N ALA A 179 -28.88 7.12 -4.53
CA ALA A 179 -30.05 6.37 -4.93
C ALA A 179 -31.23 7.18 -4.38
N GLY A 180 -31.74 8.08 -5.21
CA GLY A 180 -32.85 8.94 -4.85
C GLY A 180 -33.14 9.99 -5.92
N ALA A 181 -34.00 9.64 -6.88
CA ALA A 181 -35.16 10.46 -7.28
C ALA A 181 -35.87 9.84 -8.51
N LYS A 182 -36.65 8.78 -8.30
CA LYS A 182 -38.06 8.64 -8.72
C LYS A 182 -38.63 7.32 -8.22
#